data_AF-A0A7G9P021-F1
#
_entry.id   AF-A0A7G9P021-F1
#
_cell.length_a   1.000
_cell.length_b   1.000
_cell.length_c   1.000
_cell.angle_alpha   90.00
_cell.angle_beta   90.00
_cell.angle_gamma   90.00
#
_symmetry.space_group_name_H-M   'P 1'
#
loop_
_entity.id
_entity.type
_entity.pdbx_description
1 polymer ?
#
loop_
_entity_poly.entity_id
_entity_poly.type
_entity_poly.pdbx_seq_one_letter_code
_entity_poly.pdbx_strand_id
1 'polypeptide(L)'
;MTVSTRGQTDRMPEPLRRFVSELTDEHRLLLVLRTQLYDGDWGPMIADLRNRLAGKPHVFRLAARIEDDLQRIQQMTRIEQQHQVNLSHLIGAGAENPELEARA
;
A
#
# COMPACT_ATOMS: atom_id res chain seq x y z
N MET A 1 -1.99 9.76 23.55
CA MET A 1 -1.05 10.72 22.93
C MET A 1 -1.25 10.66 21.42
N THR A 2 -1.96 11.63 20.85
CA THR A 2 -2.23 11.70 19.41
C THR A 2 -1.01 12.26 18.70
N VAL A 3 -0.25 11.40 18.03
CA VAL A 3 0.92 11.83 17.25
C VAL A 3 0.40 12.67 16.06
N SER A 4 0.76 13.94 16.05
CA SER A 4 0.38 14.90 15.01
C SER A 4 1.04 14.54 13.68
N THR A 5 0.30 13.91 12.78
CA THR A 5 0.75 13.55 11.41
C THR A 5 1.22 14.77 10.59
N ARG A 6 0.78 16.00 10.93
CA ARG A 6 1.21 17.25 10.28
C ARG A 6 2.69 17.60 10.43
N GLY A 7 3.36 17.16 11.50
CA GLY A 7 4.77 17.49 11.73
C GLY A 7 5.76 16.62 10.96
N GLN A 8 5.30 15.45 10.50
CA GLN A 8 6.15 14.44 9.85
C GLN A 8 6.25 14.68 8.34
N THR A 9 5.16 15.17 7.72
CA THR A 9 5.08 15.51 6.29
C THR A 9 6.00 16.65 5.88
N ASP A 10 6.25 17.61 6.78
CA ASP A 10 7.04 18.81 6.47
C ASP A 10 8.57 18.55 6.48
N ARG A 11 8.99 17.41 7.05
CA ARG A 11 10.39 16.96 7.05
C ARG A 11 10.69 15.93 5.96
N MET A 12 9.70 15.52 5.17
CA MET A 12 9.90 14.59 4.07
C MET A 12 10.57 15.28 2.87
N PRO A 13 11.43 14.58 2.12
CA PRO A 13 11.89 15.06 0.82
C PRO A 13 10.70 15.39 -0.08
N GLU A 14 10.77 16.50 -0.82
CA GLU A 14 9.69 16.97 -1.71
C GLU A 14 9.15 15.88 -2.66
N PRO A 15 10.00 15.03 -3.30
CA PRO A 15 9.49 13.96 -4.16
C PRO A 15 8.64 12.94 -3.40
N LEU A 16 9.03 12.57 -2.18
CA LEU A 16 8.28 11.62 -1.34
C LEU A 16 6.96 12.25 -0.88
N ARG A 17 6.99 13.52 -0.46
CA ARG A 17 5.79 14.25 -0.04
C ARG A 17 4.76 14.33 -1.16
N ARG A 18 5.20 14.67 -2.37
CA ARG A 18 4.34 14.70 -3.56
C ARG A 18 3.75 13.33 -3.86
N PHE A 19 4.59 12.28 -3.88
CA PHE A 19 4.12 10.92 -4.13
C PHE A 19 3.05 10.49 -3.12
N VAL A 20 3.27 10.73 -1.82
CA VAL A 20 2.30 10.40 -0.76
C VAL A 20 0.97 11.16 -0.95
N SER A 21 1.04 12.43 -1.38
CA SER A 21 -0.17 13.23 -1.63
C SER A 21 -0.99 12.77 -2.84
N GLU A 22 -0.34 12.09 -3.79
CA GLU A 22 -0.95 11.61 -5.04
C GLU A 22 -1.44 10.16 -4.95
N LEU A 23 -1.27 9.48 -3.80
CA LEU A 23 -1.77 8.12 -3.60
C LEU A 23 -3.27 8.06 -3.80
N THR A 24 -3.69 7.24 -4.76
CA THR A 24 -5.11 6.93 -5.00
C THR A 24 -5.62 5.93 -3.95
N ASP A 25 -6.92 5.70 -3.92
CA ASP A 25 -7.52 4.73 -3.00
C ASP A 25 -7.09 3.31 -3.31
N GLU A 26 -6.81 2.96 -4.57
CA GLU A 26 -6.21 1.68 -4.94
C GLU A 26 -4.82 1.51 -4.32
N HIS A 27 -3.98 2.55 -4.33
CA HIS A 27 -2.67 2.49 -3.68
C HIS A 27 -2.80 2.28 -2.17
N ARG A 28 -3.69 3.04 -1.52
CA ARG A 28 -3.95 2.92 -0.08
C ARG A 28 -4.47 1.53 0.27
N LEU A 29 -5.39 1.00 -0.53
CA LEU A 29 -5.91 -0.35 -0.35
C LEU A 29 -4.80 -1.40 -0.43
N LEU A 30 -3.90 -1.31 -1.40
CA LEU A 30 -2.77 -2.22 -1.51
C LEU A 30 -1.85 -2.16 -0.28
N LEU A 31 -1.57 -0.97 0.26
CA LEU A 31 -0.80 -0.79 1.49
C LEU A 31 -1.49 -1.41 2.72
N VAL A 32 -2.82 -1.26 2.82
CA VAL A 32 -3.62 -1.91 3.87
C VAL A 32 -3.55 -3.43 3.74
N LEU A 33 -3.81 -3.97 2.55
CA LEU A 33 -3.77 -5.41 2.28
C LEU A 33 -2.39 -6.01 2.56
N ARG A 34 -1.32 -5.33 2.14
CA ARG A 34 0.06 -5.71 2.47
C ARG A 34 0.25 -5.86 3.98
N THR A 35 -0.21 -4.87 4.74
CA THR A 35 -0.01 -4.81 6.19
C THR A 35 -0.84 -5.89 6.91
N GLN A 36 -2.07 -6.15 6.45
CA GLN A 36 -2.99 -7.07 7.13
C GLN A 36 -2.82 -8.55 6.72
N LEU A 37 -2.43 -8.82 5.48
CA LEU A 37 -2.45 -10.19 4.91
C LEU A 37 -1.08 -10.76 4.59
N TYR A 38 -0.06 -9.90 4.52
CA TYR A 38 1.28 -10.29 4.05
C TYR A 38 2.39 -9.76 4.96
N ASP A 39 2.08 -9.51 6.24
CA ASP A 39 3.03 -9.08 7.28
C ASP A 39 3.89 -7.86 6.90
N GLY A 40 3.34 -6.97 6.07
CA GLY A 40 4.04 -5.79 5.58
C GLY A 40 4.99 -6.03 4.40
N ASP A 41 5.07 -7.25 3.87
CA ASP A 41 5.96 -7.61 2.76
C ASP A 41 5.22 -7.63 1.40
N TRP A 42 5.81 -6.98 0.39
CA TRP A 42 5.32 -7.01 -0.99
C TRP A 42 5.58 -8.33 -1.70
N GLY A 43 6.64 -9.06 -1.33
CA GLY A 43 7.07 -10.28 -2.03
C GLY A 43 5.97 -11.34 -2.14
N PRO A 44 5.40 -11.80 -1.00
CA PRO A 44 4.28 -12.74 -0.99
C PRO A 44 3.05 -12.23 -1.77
N MET A 45 2.71 -10.95 -1.62
CA MET A 45 1.58 -10.35 -2.33
C MET A 45 1.76 -10.34 -3.86
N ILE A 46 2.97 -10.00 -4.34
CA ILE A 46 3.30 -10.04 -5.77
C ILE A 46 3.22 -11.47 -6.30
N ALA A 47 3.72 -12.44 -5.55
CA ALA A 47 3.66 -13.85 -5.94
C ALA A 47 2.20 -14.31 -6.10
N ASP A 48 1.33 -13.96 -5.16
CA ASP A 48 -0.10 -14.28 -5.20
C ASP A 48 -0.81 -13.64 -6.39
N LEU A 49 -0.55 -12.36 -6.67
CA LEU A 49 -1.12 -11.68 -7.84
C LEU A 49 -0.67 -12.33 -9.16
N ARG A 50 0.60 -12.70 -9.28
CA ARG A 50 1.14 -13.40 -10.46
C ARG A 50 0.56 -14.80 -10.62
N ASN A 51 0.43 -15.56 -9.53
CA ASN A 51 -0.20 -16.88 -9.54
C ASN A 51 -1.66 -16.79 -9.96
N ARG A 52 -2.39 -15.77 -9.47
CA ARG A 52 -3.77 -15.50 -9.91
C ARG A 52 -3.82 -15.23 -11.41
N LEU A 53 -2.95 -14.36 -11.92
CA LEU A 53 -2.90 -14.03 -13.35
C LEU A 53 -2.61 -15.28 -14.21
N ALA A 54 -1.66 -16.11 -13.81
CA ALA A 54 -1.27 -17.31 -14.55
C ALA A 54 -2.30 -18.47 -14.49
N GLY A 55 -3.10 -18.54 -13.42
CA GLY A 55 -3.82 -19.77 -13.08
C GLY A 55 -5.16 -20.05 -13.76
N LYS A 56 -5.81 -19.11 -14.49
CA LYS A 56 -7.23 -19.26 -14.89
C LYS A 56 -7.66 -18.45 -16.14
N PRO A 57 -8.77 -18.83 -16.81
CA PRO A 57 -9.48 -17.93 -17.71
C PRO A 57 -10.09 -16.78 -16.91
N HIS A 58 -9.51 -15.58 -17.05
CA HIS A 58 -10.00 -14.36 -16.41
C HIS A 58 -11.00 -13.65 -17.31
N VAL A 59 -11.97 -12.96 -16.69
CA VAL A 59 -12.65 -11.85 -17.38
C VAL A 59 -11.58 -10.78 -17.64
N PHE A 60 -11.48 -10.27 -18.87
CA PHE A 60 -10.47 -9.30 -19.30
C PHE A 60 -10.22 -8.15 -18.29
N ARG A 61 -11.28 -7.61 -17.69
CA ARG A 61 -11.19 -6.55 -16.67
C ARG A 61 -10.44 -6.95 -15.39
N LEU A 62 -10.51 -8.20 -14.98
CA LEU A 62 -9.80 -8.68 -13.79
C LEU A 62 -8.30 -8.80 -14.06
N ALA A 63 -7.91 -9.32 -15.22
CA ALA A 63 -6.51 -9.40 -15.62
C ALA A 63 -5.88 -8.00 -15.68
N ALA A 64 -6.53 -7.05 -16.37
CA ALA A 64 -6.08 -5.66 -16.45
C ALA A 64 -5.92 -5.03 -15.05
N ARG A 65 -6.88 -5.26 -14.13
CA ARG A 65 -6.78 -4.74 -12.76
C ARG A 65 -5.60 -5.33 -11.98
N ILE A 66 -5.34 -6.63 -12.11
CA ILE A 66 -4.19 -7.29 -11.46
C ILE A 66 -2.87 -6.72 -12.01
N GLU A 67 -2.79 -6.49 -13.32
CA GLU A 67 -1.62 -5.87 -13.96
C GLU A 67 -1.39 -4.44 -13.48
N ASP A 68 -2.46 -3.63 -13.38
CA ASP A 68 -2.40 -2.28 -12.83
C ASP A 68 -1.94 -2.31 -11.36
N ASP A 69 -2.44 -3.24 -10.55
CA ASP A 69 -2.04 -3.37 -9.15
C ASP A 69 -0.56 -3.77 -9.02
N LEU A 70 -0.05 -4.65 -9.90
CA LEU A 70 1.38 -4.97 -9.97
C LEU A 70 2.24 -3.74 -10.33
N GLN A 71 1.77 -2.89 -11.26
CA GLN A 71 2.44 -1.63 -11.60
C GLN A 71 2.49 -0.67 -10.40
N ARG A 72 1.35 -0.49 -9.69
CA ARG A 72 1.28 0.35 -8.48
C ARG A 72 2.24 -0.16 -7.39
N ILE A 73 2.26 -1.46 -7.12
CA ILE A 73 3.17 -2.07 -6.15
C ILE A 73 4.62 -1.80 -6.54
N GLN A 74 4.97 -1.93 -7.83
CA GLN A 74 6.32 -1.66 -8.30
C GLN A 74 6.73 -0.19 -8.07
N GLN A 75 5.84 0.76 -8.34
CA GLN A 75 6.10 2.18 -8.09
C GLN A 75 6.29 2.47 -6.60
N MET A 76 5.39 1.97 -5.75
CA MET A 76 5.49 2.12 -4.29
C MET A 76 6.77 1.50 -3.73
N THR A 77 7.13 0.29 -4.17
CA THR A 77 8.36 -0.41 -3.74
C THR A 77 9.61 0.41 -4.06
N ARG A 78 9.67 1.02 -5.26
CA ARG A 78 10.81 1.87 -5.65
C ARG A 78 10.93 3.10 -4.77
N ILE A 79 9.82 3.77 -4.46
CA ILE A 79 9.81 4.94 -3.57
C ILE A 79 10.24 4.56 -2.16
N GLU A 80 9.74 3.44 -1.63
CA GLU A 80 10.14 2.92 -0.31
C GLU A 80 11.64 2.62 -0.24
N GLN A 81 12.20 1.99 -1.28
CA GLN A 81 13.64 1.69 -1.35
C GLN A 81 14.49 2.96 -1.51
N GLN A 82 14.10 3.86 -2.40
CA GLN A 82 14.83 5.10 -2.70
C GLN A 82 14.94 6.01 -1.46
N HIS A 83 13.89 6.08 -0.66
CA HIS A 83 13.83 6.94 0.52
C HIS A 83 14.04 6.19 1.84
N GLN A 84 14.19 4.86 1.80
CA GLN A 84 14.31 3.99 2.98
C GLN A 84 13.16 4.17 3.97
N VAL A 85 11.93 4.25 3.46
CA VAL A 85 10.70 4.46 4.23
C VAL A 85 9.73 3.29 4.08
N ASN A 86 8.80 3.17 5.03
CA ASN A 86 7.62 2.33 4.89
C ASN A 86 6.40 3.23 4.65
N LEU A 87 5.79 3.12 3.47
CA LEU A 87 4.65 3.97 3.08
C LEU A 87 3.42 3.72 3.97
N SER A 88 3.19 2.49 4.45
CA SER A 88 2.07 2.17 5.34
C SER A 88 2.14 3.01 6.62
N HIS A 89 3.34 3.18 7.19
CA HIS A 89 3.52 3.97 8.40
C HIS A 89 3.26 5.46 8.17
N LEU A 90 3.62 5.99 6.99
CA LEU A 90 3.43 7.40 6.66
C LEU A 90 1.96 7.79 6.48
N ILE A 91 1.12 6.85 6.01
CA ILE A 91 -0.31 7.09 5.82
C ILE A 91 -1.18 6.51 6.93
N GLY A 92 -0.58 5.85 7.93
CA GLY A 92 -1.32 5.16 9.01
C GLY A 92 -2.08 3.92 8.55
N ALA A 93 -1.70 3.30 7.43
CA ALA A 93 -2.29 2.05 6.98
C ALA A 93 -1.89 0.93 7.95
N GLY A 94 -2.88 0.32 8.59
CA GLY A 94 -2.66 -0.68 9.65
C GLY A 94 -2.68 -0.13 11.08
N ALA A 95 -2.97 1.16 11.28
CA ALA A 95 -3.43 1.60 12.59
C ALA A 95 -4.73 0.87 12.91
N GLU A 96 -4.72 0.07 13.99
CA GLU A 96 -5.91 -0.56 14.56
C GLU A 96 -7.02 0.49 14.63
N ASN A 97 -8.20 0.19 14.07
CA ASN A 97 -9.36 1.05 14.20
C ASN A 97 -10.04 0.69 15.53
N PRO A 98 -9.82 1.45 16.63
CA PRO A 98 -10.36 1.10 17.95
C PRO A 98 -11.90 1.12 17.99
N GLU A 99 -12.58 1.71 17.00
CA GLU A 99 -14.04 1.72 16.94
C GLU A 99 -14.65 0.36 16.55
N LEU A 100 -13.86 -0.56 15.98
CA LEU A 100 -14.34 -1.91 15.64
C LEU A 100 -14.26 -2.88 16.83
N GLU A 101 -13.36 -2.64 17.79
CA GLU A 101 -13.27 -3.46 19.01
C GLU A 101 -14.34 -3.08 20.04
N ALA A 102 -14.77 -1.81 20.08
CA ALA A 102 -15.78 -1.33 21.03
C ALA A 102 -17.22 -1.82 20.73
N ARG A 103 -17.43 -2.63 19.68
CA ARG A 103 -18.75 -3.13 19.26
C ARG A 103 -18.82 -4.66 19.16
N ALA A 104 -17.79 -5.38 19.63
CA ALA A 104 -17.78 -6.83 19.79
C ALA A 104 -17.94 -7.19 21.27
#